data_AF-S6E2D4-F1
#
_entry.id   AF-S6E2D4-F1
#
_cell.length_a   1.000
_cell.length_b   1.000
_cell.length_c   1.000
_cell.angle_alpha   90.00
_cell.angle_beta   90.00
_cell.angle_gamma   90.00
#
_symmetry.space_group_name_H-M   'P 1'
#
loop_
_entity.id
_entity.type
_entity.pdbx_description
1 polymer ?
#
loop_
_entity_poly.entity_id
_entity_poly.type
_entity_poly.pdbx_seq_one_letter_code
_entity_poly.pdbx_strand_id
1 'polypeptide(L)' 'MIDERTLEKIAGCWVKYRKVLHVGDLEECCRHVICTFLLKIAEDDSTFIDDMELGEDVSYCRKFERVPRVL' A
#
# COMPACT_ATOMS: atom_id res chain seq x y z
N MET A 1 13.44 -12.88 6.88
CA MET A 1 12.59 -13.83 6.12
C MET A 1 11.16 -13.51 6.48
N ILE A 2 10.30 -13.20 5.50
CA ILE A 2 8.88 -12.94 5.76
C ILE A 2 8.22 -14.27 6.12
N ASP A 3 7.52 -14.35 7.24
CA ASP A 3 6.80 -15.57 7.64
C ASP A 3 5.47 -15.73 6.88
N GLU A 4 4.94 -16.95 6.86
CA GLU A 4 3.71 -17.32 6.15
C GLU A 4 2.51 -16.48 6.60
N ARG A 5 2.41 -16.21 7.91
CA ARG A 5 1.34 -15.37 8.49
C ARG A 5 1.40 -13.92 8.00
N THR A 6 2.59 -13.39 7.80
CA THR A 6 2.81 -12.05 7.25
C THR A 6 2.44 -12.00 5.77
N LEU A 7 2.77 -13.04 5.01
CA LEU A 7 2.34 -13.17 3.62
C LEU A 7 0.82 -13.25 3.49
N GLU A 8 0.14 -14.01 4.35
CA GLU A 8 -1.33 -14.08 4.38
C GLU A 8 -1.97 -12.70 4.63
N LYS A 9 -1.41 -11.92 5.57
CA LYS A 9 -1.89 -10.55 5.84
C LYS A 9 -1.71 -9.64 4.63
N ILE A 10 -0.55 -9.70 3.98
CA ILE A 10 -0.26 -8.93 2.77
C ILE A 10 -1.27 -9.31 1.68
N ALA A 11 -1.42 -10.60 1.38
CA ALA A 11 -2.37 -11.09 0.38
C ALA A 11 -3.81 -10.67 0.71
N GLY A 12 -4.22 -10.76 1.97
CA GLY A 12 -5.54 -10.35 2.42
C GLY A 12 -5.81 -8.85 2.20
N CYS A 13 -4.83 -7.99 2.47
CA CYS A 13 -4.95 -6.56 2.23
C CYS A 13 -4.98 -6.22 0.73
N TRP A 14 -4.22 -6.93 -0.11
CA TRP A 14 -4.29 -6.79 -1.57
C TRP A 14 -5.65 -7.19 -2.14
N VAL A 15 -6.23 -8.28 -1.65
CA VAL A 15 -7.58 -8.72 -2.06
C VAL A 15 -8.64 -7.70 -1.64
N LYS A 16 -8.50 -7.08 -0.46
CA LYS A 16 -9.38 -5.99 -0.02
C LYS A 16 -9.21 -4.74 -0.90
N TYR A 17 -7.97 -4.38 -1.23
CA TYR A 17 -7.67 -3.24 -2.09
C TYR A 17 -8.31 -3.37 -3.47
N ARG A 18 -8.31 -4.57 -4.06
CA ARG A 18 -9.02 -4.84 -5.34
C ARG A 18 -10.51 -4.47 -5.31
N LYS A 19 -11.14 -4.40 -4.14
CA LYS A 19 -12.57 -4.09 -3.97
C LYS A 19 -12.85 -2.62 -3.68
N VAL A 20 -11.84 -1.78 -3.53
CA VAL A 20 -11.99 -0.33 -3.27
C VAL A 20 -11.29 0.46 -4.36
N LEU A 21 -11.65 1.74 -4.49
CA LEU A 21 -11.11 2.60 -5.54
C LEU A 21 -9.77 3.22 -5.14
N HIS A 22 -9.60 3.57 -3.86
CA HIS A 22 -8.40 4.23 -3.35
C HIS A 22 -7.91 3.57 -2.06
N VAL A 23 -6.60 3.70 -1.79
CA VAL A 23 -5.98 3.16 -0.56
C VAL A 23 -6.58 3.81 0.67
N GLY A 24 -7.03 5.07 0.56
CA GLY A 24 -7.70 5.80 1.64
C GLY A 24 -8.95 5.11 2.20
N ASP A 25 -9.61 4.28 1.39
CA ASP A 25 -10.86 3.58 1.75
C ASP A 25 -10.61 2.26 2.50
N LEU A 26 -9.35 1.81 2.61
CA LEU A 26 -9.00 0.59 3.31
C LEU A 26 -9.08 0.75 4.84
N GLU A 27 -9.33 -0.39 5.49
CA GLU A 27 -9.13 -0.51 6.94
C GLU A 27 -7.70 -0.10 7.32
N GLU A 28 -7.53 0.51 8.49
CA GLU A 28 -6.26 1.09 8.95
C GLU A 28 -5.09 0.08 8.91
N CYS A 29 -5.35 -1.16 9.30
CA CYS A 29 -4.35 -2.23 9.27
C CYS A 29 -3.85 -2.56 7.86
N CYS A 30 -4.70 -2.39 6.83
CA CYS A 30 -4.33 -2.65 5.45
C CYS A 30 -3.75 -1.43 4.75
N ARG A 31 -4.09 -0.22 5.18
CA ARG A 31 -3.49 1.02 4.64
C ARG A 31 -1.98 1.02 4.75
N HIS A 32 -1.45 0.68 5.93
CA HIS A 32 -0.01 0.64 6.15
C HIS A 32 0.70 -0.37 5.24
N VAL A 33 0.13 -1.58 5.11
CA VAL A 33 0.69 -2.65 4.28
C VAL A 33 0.73 -2.25 2.82
N ILE A 34 -0.40 -1.75 2.29
CA ILE A 34 -0.50 -1.35 0.88
C ILE A 34 0.35 -0.11 0.60
N CYS A 35 0.37 0.86 1.51
CA CYS A 35 1.20 2.05 1.36
C CYS A 35 2.69 1.73 1.33
N THR A 36 3.17 0.87 2.22
CA THR A 36 4.57 0.44 2.22
C THR A 36 4.92 -0.22 0.88
N PHE A 37 4.03 -1.06 0.35
CA PHE A 37 4.26 -1.76 -0.91
C PHE A 37 4.24 -0.83 -2.12
N LEU A 38 3.24 0.06 -2.22
CA LEU A 38 3.14 1.04 -3.31
C LEU A 38 4.30 2.03 -3.32
N LEU A 39 4.74 2.48 -2.14
CA LEU A 39 5.93 3.33 -2.04
C LEU A 39 7.17 2.59 -2.51
N LYS A 40 7.31 1.31 -2.16
CA LYS A 40 8.46 0.53 -2.61
C LYS A 40 8.46 0.29 -4.11
N ILE A 41 7.30 -0.01 -4.71
CA ILE A 41 7.15 -0.07 -6.16
C ILE A 41 7.50 1.28 -6.78
N ALA A 42 6.99 2.39 -6.24
CA ALA A 42 7.27 3.72 -6.79
C ALA A 42 8.75 4.13 -6.72
N GLU A 43 9.51 3.60 -5.75
CA GLU A 43 10.96 3.75 -5.68
C GLU A 43 11.69 2.90 -6.73
N ASP A 44 11.22 1.69 -6.96
CA ASP A 44 11.87 0.71 -7.84
C ASP A 44 11.49 0.90 -9.33
N ASP A 45 10.25 1.31 -9.61
CA ASP A 45 9.67 1.54 -10.93
C ASP A 45 8.54 2.60 -10.87
N SER A 46 8.90 3.85 -11.15
CA SER A 46 7.92 4.94 -11.23
C SER A 46 7.03 4.85 -12.46
N THR A 47 7.47 4.21 -13.54
CA THR A 47 6.67 4.08 -14.78
C THR A 47 5.46 3.16 -14.57
N PHE A 48 5.62 2.11 -13.76
CA PHE A 48 4.50 1.28 -13.34
C PHE A 48 3.41 2.06 -12.59
N ILE A 49 3.78 3.06 -11.78
CA ILE A 49 2.81 3.89 -11.05
C ILE A 49 1.98 4.73 -12.03
N ASP A 50 2.62 5.27 -13.06
CA ASP A 50 1.95 6.09 -14.07
C ASP A 50 1.05 5.22 -14.96
N ASP A 51 1.54 4.06 -15.43
CA ASP A 51 0.79 3.12 -16.26
C ASP A 51 -0.47 2.58 -15.58
N MET A 52 -0.42 2.43 -14.25
CA MET A 52 -1.52 1.94 -13.43
C MET A 52 -2.39 3.06 -12.84
N GLU A 53 -2.11 4.33 -13.16
CA GLU A 53 -2.80 5.52 -12.65
C GLU A 53 -2.82 5.60 -11.10
N LEU A 54 -1.78 5.08 -10.43
CA LEU A 54 -1.69 4.99 -8.96
C LEU A 54 -1.14 6.26 -8.28
N GLY A 55 -0.97 7.36 -9.03
CA GLY A 55 -0.31 8.57 -8.55
C GLY A 55 -0.98 9.20 -7.32
N GLU A 56 -2.32 9.19 -7.27
CA GLU A 56 -3.08 9.72 -6.13
C GLU A 56 -2.87 8.87 -4.87
N ASP A 57 -2.89 7.54 -5.01
CA ASP A 57 -2.66 6.60 -3.91
C ASP A 57 -1.21 6.64 -3.41
N VAL A 58 -0.23 6.78 -4.30
CA VAL A 58 1.16 7.01 -3.91
C VAL A 58 1.30 8.32 -3.13
N SER A 59 0.64 9.40 -3.58
CA SER A 59 0.65 10.69 -2.87
C SER A 59 0.01 10.59 -1.49
N TYR A 60 -1.11 9.87 -1.37
CA TYR A 60 -1.73 9.54 -0.08
C TYR A 60 -0.76 8.79 0.82
N CYS A 61 -0.14 7.74 0.31
CA CYS A 61 0.76 6.88 1.07
C CYS A 61 2.02 7.62 1.55
N ARG A 62 2.59 8.52 0.73
CA ARG A 62 3.69 9.40 1.15
C ARG A 62 3.31 10.28 2.34
N LYS A 63 2.06 10.73 2.43
CA LYS A 63 1.57 11.52 3.58
C LYS A 63 1.28 10.63 4.78
N PHE A 64 0.68 9.46 4.54
CA PHE A 64 0.26 8.52 5.56
C PHE A 64 1.46 7.94 6.35
N GLU A 65 2.52 7.53 5.65
CA GLU A 65 3.73 6.92 6.27
C GLU A 65 4.70 7.94 6.88
N ARG A 66 4.53 9.24 6.59
CA ARG A 66 5.29 10.31 7.27
C ARG A 66 4.88 10.51 8.73
N VAL A 67 3.75 9.97 9.13
CA VAL A 67 3.28 10.00 10.53
C VAL A 67 3.88 8.78 11.22
N PRO A 68 4.77 8.95 12.22
CA PRO A 68 5.29 7.82 12.98
C PRO A 68 4.13 7.12 13.69
N ARG A 69 3.77 5.91 13.23
CA ARG A 69 2.82 5.06 13.94
C ARG A 69 3.61 4.10 14.80
N VAL A 70 3.42 4.20 16.12
CA VAL A 70 3.89 3.19 17.05
C VAL A 70 3.03 1.95 16.79
N LEU A 71 3.61 0.95 16.13
CA LEU A 71 3.02 -0.38 15.98
C LEU A 71 3.13 -1.16 17.30
#